data_AF-M1K5R0-F1
#
_entry.id   AF-M1K5R0-F1
#
_cell.length_a   1.000
_cell.length_b   1.000
_cell.length_c   1.000
_cell.angle_alpha   90.00
_cell.angle_beta   90.00
_cell.angle_gamma   90.00
#
_symmetry.space_group_name_H-M   'P 1'
#
loop_
_entity.id
_entity.type
_entity.pdbx_description
1 polymer ?
#
loop_
_entity_poly.entity_id
_entity_poly.type
_entity_poly.pdbx_seq_one_letter_code
_entity_poly.pdbx_strand_id
1 'polypeptide(L)'
;MAILEVEFPFRIGKAHPKLKMDVAMERKEDLVSFSMKYDMDLVVDDAELKSKEEVRGEFVYVYRFVDLDTAIEFMESRCARAVVGERLLDVEKVEKEMDLFMEKYEAGERRLKKKKKTIVVGEDGFMKYV
;
A
#
# COMPACT_ATOMS: atom_id res chain seq x y z
N MET A 1 13.70 -1.84 14.97
CA MET A 1 13.30 -1.32 13.64
C MET A 1 14.50 -1.48 12.74
N ALA A 2 14.29 -2.07 11.56
CA ALA A 2 15.31 -2.32 10.55
C ALA A 2 14.91 -1.62 9.25
N ILE A 3 15.88 -1.24 8.43
CA ILE A 3 15.62 -0.65 7.11
C ILE A 3 15.71 -1.77 6.08
N LEU A 4 14.60 -2.04 5.39
CA LEU A 4 14.56 -2.92 4.23
C LEU A 4 14.76 -2.08 2.97
N GLU A 5 15.67 -2.50 2.10
CA GLU A 5 15.92 -1.89 0.80
C GLU A 5 15.31 -2.75 -0.29
N VAL A 6 14.30 -2.22 -0.98
CA VAL A 6 13.58 -2.91 -2.05
C VAL A 6 14.04 -2.37 -3.40
N GLU A 7 14.63 -3.22 -4.23
CA GLU A 7 15.02 -2.92 -5.60
C GLU A 7 13.89 -3.26 -6.57
N PHE A 8 13.52 -2.30 -7.43
CA PHE A 8 12.47 -2.51 -8.40
C PHE A 8 12.98 -3.11 -9.71
N PRO A 9 12.15 -3.94 -10.39
CA PRO A 9 12.56 -4.69 -11.57
C PRO A 9 12.62 -3.84 -12.85
N PHE A 10 12.29 -2.55 -12.78
CA PHE A 10 12.40 -1.60 -13.89
C PHE A 10 13.65 -0.72 -13.75
N ARG A 11 14.05 -0.06 -14.84
CA ARG A 11 15.21 0.85 -14.86
C ARG A 11 14.78 2.27 -15.14
N ILE A 12 15.40 3.22 -14.45
CA ILE A 12 15.36 4.64 -14.81
C ILE A 12 16.77 5.00 -15.28
N GLY A 13 16.94 5.13 -16.61
CA GLY A 13 18.25 5.27 -17.22
C GLY A 13 19.10 4.00 -17.06
N LYS A 14 20.22 4.09 -16.33
CA LYS A 14 21.16 2.97 -16.10
C LYS A 14 21.01 2.28 -14.75
N ALA A 15 20.16 2.78 -13.85
CA ALA A 15 20.04 2.26 -12.48
C ALA A 15 18.66 1.64 -12.24
N HIS A 16 18.63 0.62 -11.38
CA HIS A 16 17.40 0.15 -10.77
C HIS A 16 17.04 1.07 -9.59
N PRO A 17 15.80 1.59 -9.52
CA PRO A 17 15.37 2.38 -8.39
C PRO A 17 15.26 1.50 -7.16
N LYS A 18 15.62 2.08 -6.01
CA LYS A 18 15.58 1.42 -4.71
C LYS A 18 14.75 2.24 -3.73
N LEU A 19 13.91 1.57 -2.96
CA LEU A 19 13.10 2.17 -1.89
C LEU A 19 13.57 1.65 -0.55
N LYS A 20 13.88 2.57 0.36
CA LYS A 20 14.21 2.24 1.75
C LYS A 20 12.97 2.45 2.62
N MET A 21 12.63 1.45 3.41
CA MET A 21 11.47 1.49 4.29
C MET A 21 11.80 0.90 5.65
N ASP A 22 11.23 1.50 6.69
CA ASP A 22 11.32 0.98 8.04
C ASP A 22 10.38 -0.22 8.20
N VAL A 23 10.93 -1.35 8.65
CA VAL A 23 10.21 -2.59 8.92
C VAL A 23 10.51 -3.11 10.32
N ALA A 24 9.54 -3.80 10.90
CA ALA A 24 9.79 -4.71 12.01
C ALA A 24 10.23 -6.05 11.42
N MET A 25 11.40 -6.55 11.83
CA MET A 25 11.98 -7.78 11.31
C MET A 25 12.42 -8.66 12.47
N GLU A 26 12.05 -9.93 12.42
CA GLU A 26 12.37 -10.94 13.42
C GLU A 26 12.93 -12.18 12.73
N ARG A 27 13.81 -12.91 13.42
CA ARG A 27 14.39 -14.17 12.92
C ARG A 27 14.22 -15.26 13.96
N LYS A 28 13.91 -16.46 13.49
CA LYS A 28 13.95 -17.70 14.26
C LYS A 28 14.56 -18.80 13.40
N GLU A 29 15.79 -19.22 13.73
CA GLU A 29 16.54 -20.21 12.94
C GLU A 29 16.71 -19.76 11.47
N ASP A 30 16.29 -20.57 10.50
CA ASP A 30 16.27 -20.32 9.06
C ASP A 30 15.06 -19.48 8.60
N LEU A 31 14.19 -19.05 9.52
CA LEU A 31 13.02 -18.23 9.22
C LEU A 31 13.30 -16.76 9.54
N VAL A 32 12.98 -15.88 8.60
CA VAL A 32 12.91 -14.43 8.82
C VAL A 32 11.51 -13.96 8.50
N SER A 33 10.91 -13.22 9.43
CA SER A 33 9.65 -12.53 9.23
C SER A 33 9.85 -11.03 9.25
N PHE A 34 9.07 -10.31 8.45
CA PHE A 34 9.00 -8.86 8.53
C PHE A 34 7.62 -8.33 8.16
N SER A 35 7.25 -7.18 8.72
CA SER A 35 6.00 -6.49 8.38
C SER A 35 6.26 -5.18 7.64
N MET A 36 5.38 -4.87 6.67
CA MET A 36 5.37 -3.60 5.97
C MET A 36 3.95 -3.17 5.59
N LYS A 37 3.77 -1.88 5.30
CA LYS A 37 2.43 -1.32 5.00
C LYS A 37 1.94 -1.59 3.59
N TYR A 38 2.81 -1.98 2.68
CA TYR A 38 2.50 -2.12 1.26
C TYR A 38 2.36 -3.59 0.88
N ASP A 39 1.32 -3.92 0.12
CA ASP A 39 1.21 -5.21 -0.57
C ASP A 39 2.19 -5.21 -1.75
N MET A 40 3.30 -5.92 -1.62
CA MET A 40 4.26 -6.09 -2.71
C MET A 40 4.67 -7.55 -2.82
N ASP A 41 4.78 -8.05 -4.03
CA ASP A 41 5.35 -9.38 -4.27
C ASP A 41 6.88 -9.23 -4.29
N LEU A 42 7.54 -9.81 -3.30
CA LEU A 42 8.98 -9.69 -3.07
C LEU A 42 9.69 -11.02 -3.28
N VAL A 43 10.90 -10.95 -3.83
CA VAL A 43 11.86 -12.05 -3.91
C VAL A 43 13.09 -11.68 -3.09
N VAL A 44 13.52 -12.63 -2.27
CA VAL A 44 14.74 -12.55 -1.46
C VAL A 44 15.66 -13.68 -1.93
N ASP A 45 16.94 -13.37 -2.07
CA ASP A 45 17.93 -14.35 -2.53
C ASP A 45 18.08 -15.47 -1.48
N ASP A 46 18.20 -16.71 -1.96
CA ASP A 46 18.34 -17.91 -1.14
C ASP A 46 17.21 -18.11 -0.11
N ALA A 47 16.00 -17.60 -0.41
CA ALA A 47 14.84 -17.73 0.44
C ALA A 47 13.55 -18.05 -0.32
N GLU A 48 12.70 -18.86 0.30
CA GLU A 48 11.37 -19.22 -0.18
C GLU A 48 10.30 -18.51 0.68
N LEU A 49 9.35 -17.82 0.02
CA LEU A 49 8.21 -17.23 0.71
C LEU A 49 7.30 -18.34 1.24
N LYS A 50 7.10 -18.41 2.56
CA LYS A 50 6.21 -19.38 3.22
C LYS A 50 4.83 -18.83 3.52
N SER A 51 4.74 -17.58 3.93
CA SER A 51 3.45 -16.93 4.16
C SER A 51 3.54 -15.44 3.85
N LYS A 52 2.42 -14.91 3.38
CA LYS A 52 2.14 -13.50 3.17
C LYS A 52 0.70 -13.24 3.58
N GLU A 53 0.51 -12.55 4.69
CA GLU A 53 -0.81 -12.33 5.30
C GLU A 53 -1.01 -10.85 5.64
N GLU A 54 -2.26 -10.38 5.50
CA GLU A 54 -2.63 -9.05 5.97
C GLU A 54 -3.14 -9.12 7.42
N VAL A 55 -2.45 -8.41 8.32
CA VAL A 55 -2.78 -8.34 9.74
C VAL A 55 -2.90 -6.88 10.13
N ARG A 56 -4.13 -6.44 10.45
CA ARG A 56 -4.42 -5.07 10.94
C ARG A 56 -3.93 -3.95 9.99
N GLY A 57 -3.97 -4.19 8.67
CA GLY A 57 -3.54 -3.22 7.66
C GLY A 57 -2.02 -3.18 7.42
N GLU A 58 -1.28 -4.15 7.96
CA GLU A 58 0.12 -4.42 7.58
C GLU A 58 0.21 -5.80 6.93
N PHE A 59 1.13 -5.93 5.98
CA PHE A 59 1.45 -7.19 5.32
C PHE A 59 2.65 -7.82 6.03
N VAL A 60 2.44 -9.01 6.57
CA VAL A 60 3.47 -9.81 7.24
C VAL A 60 3.97 -10.86 6.26
N TYR A 61 5.28 -10.87 6.06
CA TYR A 61 5.99 -11.80 5.19
C TYR A 61 6.80 -12.75 6.05
N VAL A 62 6.78 -14.03 5.70
CA VAL A 62 7.61 -15.07 6.34
C VAL A 62 8.40 -15.78 5.25
N TYR A 63 9.71 -15.67 5.32
CA TYR A 63 10.65 -16.33 4.40
C TYR A 63 11.40 -17.43 5.13
N ARG A 64 11.62 -18.54 4.42
CA ARG A 64 12.49 -19.63 4.84
C ARG A 64 13.74 -19.64 3.98
N PHE A 65 14.89 -19.48 4.62
CA PHE A 65 16.18 -19.51 3.98
C PHE A 65 16.69 -20.95 3.84
N VAL A 66 17.64 -21.16 2.93
CA VAL A 66 18.27 -22.47 2.72
C VAL A 66 18.99 -22.94 3.98
N ASP A 67 19.64 -22.03 4.69
CA ASP A 67 20.37 -22.29 5.93
C ASP A 67 20.33 -21.08 6.89
N LEU A 68 20.96 -21.25 8.04
CA LEU A 68 21.03 -20.22 9.07
C LEU A 68 21.92 -19.04 8.66
N ASP A 69 23.00 -19.29 7.91
CA ASP A 69 23.99 -18.29 7.57
C ASP A 69 23.42 -17.30 6.56
N THR A 70 22.74 -17.80 5.53
CA THR A 70 21.97 -17.01 4.56
C THR A 70 20.88 -16.16 5.22
N ALA A 71 20.18 -16.69 6.23
CA ALA A 71 19.22 -15.90 7.02
C ALA A 71 19.90 -14.76 7.78
N ILE A 72 21.11 -14.97 8.32
CA ILE A 72 21.89 -13.93 9.00
C ILE A 72 22.39 -12.88 8.00
N GLU A 73 22.92 -13.29 6.85
CA GLU A 73 23.35 -12.39 5.77
C GLU A 73 22.21 -11.50 5.27
N PHE A 74 20.99 -12.03 5.19
CA PHE A 74 19.81 -11.23 4.88
C PHE A 74 19.47 -10.24 5.99
N MET A 75 19.57 -10.62 7.26
CA MET A 75 19.36 -9.70 8.39
C MET A 75 20.37 -8.54 8.43
N GLU A 76 21.55 -8.73 7.82
CA GLU A 76 22.58 -7.70 7.67
C GLU A 76 22.36 -6.82 6.42
N SER A 77 22.18 -7.45 5.26
CA SER A 77 22.04 -6.75 3.97
C SER A 77 20.66 -6.12 3.77
N ARG A 78 19.59 -6.81 4.18
CA ARG A 78 18.18 -6.40 4.13
C ARG A 78 17.73 -5.94 2.75
N CYS A 79 18.24 -6.61 1.72
CA CYS A 79 17.92 -6.34 0.34
C CYS A 79 16.85 -7.31 -0.17
N ALA A 80 15.77 -6.78 -0.73
CA ALA A 80 14.74 -7.56 -1.43
C ALA A 80 14.51 -7.00 -2.83
N ARG A 81 14.03 -7.83 -3.76
CA ARG A 81 13.65 -7.41 -5.10
C ARG A 81 12.15 -7.47 -5.26
N ALA A 82 11.53 -6.38 -5.71
CA ALA A 82 10.14 -6.39 -6.09
C ALA A 82 9.97 -7.17 -7.40
N VAL A 83 8.91 -7.96 -7.50
CA VAL A 83 8.51 -8.63 -8.73
C VAL A 83 7.41 -7.82 -9.38
N VAL A 84 7.44 -7.74 -10.71
CA VAL A 84 6.24 -7.31 -11.45
C VAL A 84 5.26 -8.45 -11.32
N GLY A 85 4.32 -8.34 -10.37
CA GLY A 85 3.17 -9.21 -10.39
C GLY A 85 2.49 -9.03 -11.75
N GLU A 86 2.35 -10.11 -12.52
CA GLU A 86 1.34 -10.19 -13.58
C GLU A 86 -0.07 -10.21 -12.96
N ARG A 87 -0.31 -9.36 -11.96
CA ARG A 87 -1.67 -9.01 -11.60
C ARG A 87 -2.07 -8.02 -12.67
N LEU A 88 -2.64 -8.54 -13.76
CA LEU A 88 -3.66 -7.79 -14.48
C LEU A 88 -4.51 -7.17 -13.38
N LEU A 89 -4.44 -5.84 -13.23
CA LEU A 89 -5.36 -5.11 -12.37
C LEU A 89 -6.72 -5.69 -12.70
N ASP A 90 -7.34 -6.36 -11.73
CA ASP A 90 -8.64 -6.98 -11.92
C ASP A 90 -9.58 -5.81 -12.23
N VAL A 91 -9.79 -5.55 -13.53
CA VAL A 91 -10.36 -4.31 -14.02
C VAL A 91 -11.71 -4.10 -13.36
N GLU A 92 -12.45 -5.18 -13.14
CA GLU A 92 -13.71 -5.18 -12.42
C GLU A 92 -13.59 -4.72 -10.97
N LYS A 93 -12.51 -5.08 -10.25
CA LYS A 93 -12.29 -4.60 -8.87
C LYS A 93 -11.95 -3.12 -8.85
N VAL A 94 -11.08 -2.68 -9.76
CA VAL A 94 -10.70 -1.27 -9.87
C VAL A 94 -11.90 -0.41 -10.27
N GLU A 95 -12.71 -0.87 -11.22
CA GLU A 95 -13.96 -0.23 -11.63
C GLU A 95 -14.94 -0.17 -10.45
N LYS A 96 -15.15 -1.26 -9.71
CA LYS A 96 -16.01 -1.27 -8.52
C LYS A 96 -15.53 -0.30 -7.45
N GLU A 97 -14.24 -0.23 -7.16
CA GLU A 97 -13.69 0.71 -6.19
C GLU A 97 -13.86 2.16 -6.65
N MET A 98 -13.64 2.43 -7.94
CA MET A 98 -13.79 3.75 -8.53
C MET A 98 -15.26 4.20 -8.56
N ASP A 99 -16.19 3.31 -8.91
CA ASP A 99 -17.62 3.58 -8.87
C ASP A 99 -18.09 3.90 -7.45
N LEU A 100 -17.66 3.09 -6.48
CA LEU A 100 -18.04 3.27 -5.06
C LEU A 100 -17.44 4.56 -4.47
N PHE A 101 -16.26 4.98 -4.96
CA PHE A 101 -15.68 6.28 -4.64
C PHE A 101 -16.51 7.44 -5.25
N MET A 102 -16.87 7.34 -6.53
CA MET A 102 -17.66 8.36 -7.23
C MET A 102 -19.05 8.52 -6.61
N GLU A 103 -19.72 7.42 -6.25
CA GLU A 103 -21.00 7.46 -5.54
C GLU A 103 -20.91 8.21 -4.21
N LYS A 104 -19.86 7.95 -3.41
CA LYS A 104 -19.63 8.63 -2.14
C LYS A 104 -19.33 10.11 -2.34
N TYR A 105 -18.54 10.44 -3.36
CA TYR A 105 -18.22 11.83 -3.72
C TYR A 105 -19.47 12.61 -4.12
N GLU A 106 -20.29 12.06 -5.02
CA GLU A 106 -21.54 12.68 -5.44
C GLU A 106 -22.55 12.79 -4.31
N ALA A 107 -22.68 11.77 -3.46
CA ALA A 107 -23.54 11.83 -2.28
C ALA A 107 -23.10 12.93 -1.30
N GLY A 108 -21.79 13.14 -1.16
CA GLY A 108 -21.19 14.26 -0.39
C GLY A 108 -21.50 15.63 -1.01
N GLU A 109 -21.31 15.77 -2.32
CA GLU A 109 -21.62 17.00 -3.05
C GLU A 109 -23.12 17.35 -3.06
N ARG A 110 -24.01 16.35 -3.18
CA ARG A 110 -25.47 16.56 -3.15
C ARG A 110 -25.93 17.03 -1.76
N ARG A 111 -25.27 16.58 -0.68
CA ARG A 111 -25.51 17.10 0.68
C ARG A 111 -25.08 18.55 0.84
N LEU A 112 -23.99 18.97 0.18
CA LEU A 112 -23.54 20.36 0.15
C LEU A 112 -24.46 21.25 -0.70
N LYS A 113 -24.91 20.78 -1.87
CA LYS A 113 -25.84 21.53 -2.76
C LYS A 113 -27.24 21.73 -2.17
N LYS A 114 -27.71 20.85 -1.27
CA LYS A 114 -29.00 21.03 -0.56
C LYS A 114 -28.99 22.14 0.50
N LYS A 115 -27.83 22.71 0.87
CA LYS A 115 -27.73 23.94 1.68
C LYS A 115 -27.73 25.21 0.81
N LYS A 116 -28.43 25.22 -0.33
CA LYS A 116 -28.74 26.48 -1.02
C LYS A 116 -29.75 27.24 -0.18
N LYS A 117 -29.26 28.25 0.53
CA LYS A 117 -30.04 29.20 1.31
C LYS A 117 -31.14 29.81 0.44
N THR A 118 -32.38 29.78 0.92
CA THR A 118 -33.52 30.34 0.20
C THR A 118 -33.48 31.85 0.38
N ILE A 119 -33.43 32.61 -0.72
CA ILE A 119 -33.53 34.07 -0.67
C ILE A 119 -35.01 34.40 -0.50
N VAL A 120 -35.36 34.95 0.66
CA VAL A 120 -36.70 35.50 0.91
C VAL A 120 -36.59 37.02 0.85
N VAL A 121 -37.42 37.65 0.03
CA VAL A 121 -37.51 39.11 -0.11
C VAL A 121 -38.65 39.59 0.79
N GLY A 122 -38.35 40.41 1.79
CA GLY A 122 -39.36 41.06 2.63
C GLY A 122 -40.06 42.21 1.88
N GLU A 123 -41.24 42.63 2.35
CA GLU A 123 -42.03 43.72 1.74
C GLU A 123 -41.32 45.09 1.77
N ASP A 124 -40.30 45.21 2.62
CA ASP A 124 -39.37 46.32 2.79
C ASP A 124 -38.16 46.26 1.84
N GLY A 125 -38.10 45.26 0.93
CA GLY A 125 -37.13 45.19 -0.17
C GLY A 125 -35.74 44.69 0.20
N PHE A 126 -35.47 44.34 1.46
CA PHE A 126 -34.21 43.75 1.89
C PHE A 126 -34.20 42.23 1.73
N MET A 127 -33.11 41.70 1.14
CA MET A 127 -32.89 40.26 0.95
C MET A 127 -32.14 39.68 2.16
N LYS A 128 -32.69 38.62 2.78
CA LYS A 128 -31.98 37.82 3.79
C LYS A 128 -31.81 36.38 3.33
N TYR A 129 -30.65 35.82 3.66
CA TYR A 129 -30.35 34.40 3.46
C TYR A 129 -30.81 33.60 4.68
N VAL A 130 -31.73 32.65 4.49
CA VAL A 130 -32.00 31.59 5.48
C VAL A 130 -31.33 30.31 5.02
#